data_AF-A0A0U1DG72-F1
#
_entry.id   AF-A0A0U1DG72-F1
#
_cell.length_a   1.000
_cell.length_b   1.000
_cell.length_c   1.000
_cell.angle_alpha   90.00
_cell.angle_beta   90.00
_cell.angle_gamma   90.00
#
_symmetry.space_group_name_H-M   'P 1'
#
loop_
_entity.id
_entity.type
_entity.pdbx_description
1 polymer ?
#
loop_
_entity_poly.entity_id
_entity_poly.type
_entity_poly.pdbx_seq_one_letter_code
_entity_poly.pdbx_strand_id
1 'polypeptide(L)'
;MYHVQTNHQIVGFGTEHMKLFDATTGEPIVTATREGSEWTITADGTPDATAPDRPAAITAMTEHALTILPANGYSTLVPRELSDLP
;
A
#
# COMPACT_ATOMS: atom_id res chain seq x y z
N MET A 1 10.83 -4.30 -26.74
CA MET A 1 11.29 -3.67 -25.49
C MET A 1 10.09 -3.62 -24.57
N TYR A 2 10.04 -4.46 -23.53
CA TYR A 2 8.92 -4.44 -22.58
C TYR A 2 9.15 -3.27 -21.63
N HIS A 3 8.30 -2.24 -21.69
CA HIS A 3 8.26 -1.22 -20.65
C HIS A 3 7.63 -1.87 -19.42
N VAL A 4 8.46 -2.31 -18.48
CA VAL A 4 7.99 -2.62 -17.13
C VAL A 4 7.83 -1.27 -16.43
N GLN A 5 6.68 -0.65 -16.64
CA GLN A 5 6.26 0.49 -15.83
C GLN A 5 5.64 -0.09 -14.56
N THR A 6 6.13 0.33 -13.39
CA THR A 6 5.49 -0.07 -12.13
C THR A 6 4.15 0.64 -12.07
N ASN A 7 3.07 -0.13 -11.94
CA ASN A 7 1.72 0.42 -11.98
C ASN A 7 1.32 1.05 -10.65
N HIS A 8 1.98 0.67 -9.54
CA HIS A 8 1.62 1.14 -8.21
C HIS A 8 2.84 1.47 -7.36
N GLN A 9 2.70 2.41 -6.45
CA GLN A 9 3.77 2.78 -5.53
C GLN A 9 3.22 3.02 -4.13
N ILE A 10 3.86 2.42 -3.13
CA ILE A 10 3.62 2.78 -1.73
C ILE A 10 4.53 3.94 -1.36
N VAL A 11 3.94 4.98 -0.78
CA VAL A 11 4.64 6.17 -0.30
C VAL A 11 4.31 6.36 1.18
N GLY A 12 5.36 6.47 2.00
CA GLY A 12 5.24 6.86 3.40
C GLY A 12 5.12 8.37 3.54
N PHE A 13 4.16 8.82 4.36
CA PHE A 13 4.02 10.21 4.79
C PHE A 13 4.34 10.29 6.28
N GLY A 14 5.62 10.50 6.60
CA GLY A 14 6.09 10.43 7.98
C GLY A 14 6.09 9.00 8.53
N THR A 15 5.92 8.85 9.84
CA THR A 15 5.95 7.54 10.50
C THR A 15 4.59 6.89 10.61
N GLU A 16 3.51 7.66 10.64
CA GLU A 16 2.18 7.12 10.98
C GLU A 16 1.27 6.93 9.77
N HIS A 17 1.70 7.29 8.57
CA HIS A 17 0.87 7.19 7.38
C HIS A 17 1.63 6.58 6.20
N MET A 18 0.96 5.69 5.46
CA MET A 18 1.39 5.18 4.18
C MET A 18 0.21 5.17 3.21
N LYS A 19 0.46 5.43 1.93
CA LYS A 19 -0.56 5.33 0.89
C LYS A 19 -0.02 4.59 -0.31
N LEU A 20 -0.87 3.77 -0.92
CA LEU A 20 -0.61 3.09 -2.17
C LEU A 20 -1.31 3.87 -3.28
N PHE A 21 -0.54 4.30 -4.27
CA PHE A 21 -1.03 5.09 -5.40
C PHE A 21 -1.05 4.27 -6.68
N ASP A 22 -2.05 4.54 -7.52
CA ASP A 22 -1.99 4.23 -8.95
C ASP A 22 -0.97 5.19 -9.61
N ALA A 23 0.06 4.64 -10.26
CA ALA A 23 1.10 5.45 -10.91
C ALA A 23 0.61 6.14 -12.21
N THR A 24 -0.51 5.68 -12.77
CA THR A 24 -1.13 6.23 -13.98
C THR A 24 -2.04 7.40 -13.65
N THR A 25 -2.90 7.27 -12.62
CA THR A 25 -3.87 8.32 -12.24
C THR A 25 -3.36 9.24 -11.13
N GLY A 26 -2.39 8.78 -10.33
CA GLY A 26 -1.91 9.49 -9.14
C GLY A 26 -2.88 9.42 -7.96
N GLU A 27 -3.95 8.63 -8.05
CA GLU A 27 -4.96 8.53 -7.00
C GLU A 27 -4.56 7.48 -5.94
N PRO A 28 -4.82 7.76 -4.65
CA PRO A 28 -4.60 6.79 -3.59
C PRO A 28 -5.66 5.69 -3.66
N ILE A 29 -5.20 4.46 -3.77
CA ILE A 29 -6.06 3.27 -3.83
C ILE A 29 -6.24 2.67 -2.42
N VAL A 30 -5.15 2.62 -1.64
CA VAL A 30 -5.14 2.07 -0.29
C VAL A 30 -4.46 3.05 0.64
N THR A 31 -5.04 3.27 1.82
CA THR A 31 -4.46 4.09 2.88
C THR A 31 -4.17 3.21 4.09
N ALA A 32 -2.99 3.35 4.68
CA ALA A 32 -2.65 2.77 5.97
C ALA A 32 -2.30 3.88 6.94
N THR A 33 -2.94 3.87 8.10
CA THR A 33 -2.70 4.82 9.19
C THR A 33 -2.38 4.06 10.45
N ARG A 34 -1.39 4.52 11.21
CA ARG A 34 -1.02 3.95 12.50
C ARG A 34 -1.67 4.73 13.63
N GLU A 35 -2.30 4.01 14.54
CA GLU A 35 -2.80 4.53 15.81
C GLU A 35 -2.14 3.76 16.95
N GLY A 36 -1.16 4.40 17.59
CA GLY A 36 -0.36 3.74 18.64
C GLY A 36 0.55 2.66 18.07
N SER A 37 0.28 1.39 18.39
CA SER A 37 1.07 0.26 17.91
C SER A 37 0.45 -0.52 16.75
N GLU A 38 -0.77 -0.18 16.34
CA GLU A 38 -1.52 -0.91 15.32
C GLU A 38 -1.70 -0.05 14.07
N TRP A 39 -1.59 -0.69 12.90
CA TRP A 39 -1.90 -0.09 11.61
C TRP A 39 -3.31 -0.47 11.20
N THR A 40 -4.09 0.51 10.76
CA THR A 40 -5.39 0.32 10.11
C THR A 40 -5.24 0.58 8.61
N ILE A 41 -5.63 -0.40 7.81
CA ILE A 41 -5.57 -0.38 6.35
C ILE A 41 -6.99 -0.24 5.83
N THR A 42 -7.23 0.79 5.00
CA THR A 42 -8.53 1.11 4.42
C THR A 42 -8.41 1.21 2.90
N ALA A 43 -9.40 0.65 2.19
CA ALA A 43 -9.50 0.70 0.74
C ALA A 43 -10.96 0.61 0.31
N ASP A 44 -11.34 1.43 -0.68
CA ASP A 44 -12.72 1.51 -1.12
C ASP A 44 -13.25 0.17 -1.63
N GLY A 45 -14.41 -0.25 -1.11
CA GLY A 45 -15.04 -1.52 -1.51
C GLY A 45 -14.52 -2.77 -0.78
N THR A 46 -13.64 -2.60 0.21
CA THR A 46 -13.12 -3.69 1.05
C THR A 46 -13.30 -3.35 2.53
N PRO A 47 -13.59 -4.33 3.41
CA PRO A 47 -13.54 -4.11 4.86
C PRO A 47 -12.15 -3.69 5.31
N ASP A 48 -12.08 -2.81 6.30
CA ASP A 48 -10.82 -2.40 6.91
C ASP A 48 -10.08 -3.60 7.52
N ALA A 49 -8.76 -3.57 7.45
CA ALA A 49 -7.89 -4.56 8.08
C ALA A 49 -6.94 -3.91 9.07
N THR A 50 -6.43 -4.71 10.02
CA THR A 50 -5.39 -4.25 10.94
C THR A 50 -4.11 -5.06 10.80
N ALA A 51 -2.98 -4.42 11.10
CA ALA A 51 -1.67 -5.04 11.09
C ALA A 51 -0.82 -4.62 12.30
N PRO A 52 -0.03 -5.54 12.88
CA PRO A 52 0.72 -5.29 14.12
C PRO A 52 1.98 -4.45 13.92
N ASP A 53 2.48 -4.35 12.69
CA ASP A 53 3.71 -3.64 12.36
C ASP A 53 3.69 -3.13 10.91
N ARG A 54 4.67 -2.29 10.58
CA ARG A 54 4.75 -1.64 9.27
C ARG A 54 4.98 -2.64 8.11
N PRO A 55 5.85 -3.66 8.22
CA PRO A 55 5.97 -4.71 7.20
C PRO A 55 4.66 -5.47 6.92
N ALA A 56 3.93 -5.83 7.99
CA ALA A 56 2.62 -6.48 7.88
C ALA A 56 1.60 -5.52 7.24
N ALA A 57 1.64 -4.23 7.58
CA ALA A 57 0.79 -3.23 6.94
C ALA A 57 1.07 -3.08 5.44
N ILE A 58 2.34 -3.05 5.02
CA ILE A 58 2.73 -3.01 3.59
C ILE A 58 2.19 -4.24 2.84
N THR A 59 2.26 -5.42 3.48
CA THR A 59 1.71 -6.66 2.92
C THR A 59 0.20 -6.56 2.78
N ALA A 60 -0.50 -6.16 3.84
CA ALA A 60 -1.95 -5.97 3.85
C ALA A 60 -2.41 -4.94 2.81
N MET A 61 -1.67 -3.85 2.61
CA MET A 61 -1.97 -2.85 1.57
C MET A 61 -1.89 -3.44 0.16
N THR A 62 -0.89 -4.29 -0.08
CA THR A 62 -0.70 -4.98 -1.36
C THR A 62 -1.83 -5.98 -1.61
N GLU A 63 -2.25 -6.72 -0.58
CA GLU A 63 -3.38 -7.65 -0.64
C GLU A 63 -4.70 -6.92 -0.90
N HIS A 64 -4.96 -5.78 -0.25
CA HIS A 64 -6.15 -4.96 -0.50
C HIS A 64 -6.18 -4.42 -1.92
N ALA A 65 -5.04 -3.99 -2.46
CA ALA A 65 -4.97 -3.54 -3.84
C ALA A 65 -5.26 -4.68 -4.84
N LEU A 66 -4.85 -5.92 -4.52
CA LEU A 66 -5.15 -7.09 -5.36
C LEU A 66 -6.63 -7.50 -5.35
N THR A 67 -7.38 -7.23 -4.29
CA THR A 67 -8.81 -7.57 -4.22
C THR A 67 -9.68 -6.60 -5.01
N ILE A 68 -9.27 -5.34 -5.11
CA ILE A 68 -10.04 -4.27 -5.78
C ILE A 68 -9.63 -4.05 -7.24
N LEU A 69 -8.39 -4.39 -7.62
CA LEU A 69 -7.92 -4.19 -8.99
C LEU A 69 -8.17 -5.42 -9.89
N PRO A 70 -8.65 -5.23 -11.12
CA PRO A 70 -8.84 -6.34 -12.06
C PRO A 70 -7.50 -6.98 -12.43
N ALA A 71 -7.33 -8.24 -12.05
CA ALA A 71 -6.09 -9.01 -12.09
C ALA A 71 -5.52 -9.23 -13.51
N ASN A 72 -4.71 -8.30 -14.02
CA ASN A 72 -3.90 -8.48 -15.24
C ASN A 72 -2.39 -8.29 -15.02
N GLY A 73 -1.92 -8.43 -13.78
CA GLY A 73 -0.53 -8.23 -13.39
C GLY A 73 -0.39 -7.01 -12.51
N TYR A 74 0.17 -7.22 -11.34
CA TYR A 74 0.26 -6.23 -10.28
C TYR A 74 1.72 -6.08 -9.89
N SER A 75 2.25 -4.87 -10.05
CA SER A 75 3.60 -4.51 -9.59
C SER A 75 3.48 -3.32 -8.66
N THR A 76 4.10 -3.43 -7.49
CA THR A 76 4.13 -2.38 -6.48
C THR A 76 5.57 -2.07 -6.14
N LEU A 77 5.95 -0.81 -6.29
CA LEU A 77 7.22 -0.33 -5.78
C LEU A 77 7.04 0.01 -4.30
N VAL A 78 7.83 -0.67 -3.47
CA VAL A 78 7.95 -0.39 -2.04
C VAL A 78 9.35 0.16 -1.80
N PRO A 79 9.50 1.40 -1.29
CA PRO A 79 10.81 1.93 -0.95
C PRO A 79 11.47 1.05 0.12
N ARG A 80 12.71 0.62 -0.12
CA ARG A 80 13.42 -0.33 0.77
C ARG A 80 13.46 0.13 2.22
N GLU A 81 13.74 1.41 2.46
CA GLU A 81 13.84 1.96 3.81
C GLU A 81 12.48 2.10 4.50
N LEU A 82 11.38 2.01 3.74
CA LEU A 82 10.04 2.17 4.30
C LEU A 82 9.71 1.05 5.29
N SER A 83 10.11 -0.20 5.02
CA SER A 83 9.86 -1.33 5.92
C SER A 83 10.68 -1.25 7.21
N ASP A 84 11.81 -0.55 7.19
CA ASP A 84 12.76 -0.47 8.29
C ASP A 84 12.43 0.69 9.26
N LEU A 85 11.46 1.53 8.89
CA LEU A 85 10.97 2.60 9.75
C LEU A 85 10.08 2.04 10.88
N PRO A 86 10.16 2.62 12.08
CA PRO A 86 9.50 2.10 13.28
C PRO A 86 7.98 2.06 13.18
#